data_AF-S4NXB1-F1
#
_entry.id   AF-S4NXB1-F1
#
_cell.length_a   1.000
_cell.length_b   1.000
_cell.length_c   1.000
_cell.angle_alpha   90.00
_cell.angle_beta   90.00
_cell.angle_gamma   90.00
#
_symmetry.space_group_name_H-M   'P 1'
#
loop_
_entity.id
_entity.type
_entity.pdbx_description
1 polymer ?
#
loop_
_entity_poly.entity_id
_entity_poly.type
_entity_poly.pdbx_seq_one_letter_code
_entity_poly.pdbx_strand_id
1 'polypeptide(L)' 'MTSERNAQVGQARETFQMLFQISQLLNTGLDAENLTICIRLCELGVNPEILAFVIKEIRKTSKNVVQNKPANSPS' A
#
# COMPACT_ATOMS: atom_id res chain seq x y z
N MET A 1 19.15 -2.12 -27.49
CA MET A 1 17.83 -2.74 -27.29
C MET A 1 17.74 -3.59 -26.02
N THR A 2 18.41 -4.75 -25.87
CA THR A 2 18.30 -5.58 -24.64
C THR A 2 18.94 -4.93 -23.41
N SER A 3 20.06 -4.20 -23.59
CA SER A 3 20.77 -3.51 -22.51
C SER A 3 19.98 -2.36 -21.90
N GLU A 4 19.29 -1.56 -22.73
CA GLU A 4 18.52 -0.39 -22.28
C GLU A 4 17.28 -0.81 -21.48
N ARG A 5 16.59 -1.87 -21.91
CA ARG A 5 15.46 -2.43 -21.18
C ARG A 5 15.87 -2.93 -19.79
N ASN A 6 17.03 -3.59 -19.70
CA ASN A 6 17.55 -4.07 -18.42
C ASN A 6 17.93 -2.90 -17.49
N ALA A 7 18.51 -1.84 -18.03
CA ALA A 7 18.80 -0.62 -17.27
C ALA A 7 17.53 0.05 -16.75
N GLN A 8 16.46 0.13 -17.57
CA GLN A 8 15.18 0.70 -17.17
C GLN A 8 14.51 -0.10 -16.05
N VAL A 9 14.53 -1.43 -16.14
CA VAL A 9 14.02 -2.31 -15.08
C VAL A 9 14.84 -2.16 -13.78
N GLY A 10 16.16 -2.01 -13.89
CA GLY A 10 17.04 -1.73 -12.76
C GLY A 10 16.66 -0.43 -12.04
N GLN A 11 16.50 0.66 -12.78
CA GLN A 11 16.11 1.97 -12.24
C GLN A 11 14.74 1.94 -11.56
N ALA A 12 13.77 1.25 -12.16
CA ALA A 12 12.43 1.11 -11.56
C ALA A 12 12.49 0.36 -10.22
N ARG A 13 13.32 -0.69 -10.14
CA ARG A 13 13.53 -1.46 -8.90
C ARG A 13 14.19 -0.62 -7.81
N GLU A 14 15.23 0.14 -8.15
CA GLU A 14 15.91 1.03 -7.21
C GLU A 14 14.96 2.12 -6.68
N THR A 15 14.17 2.72 -7.58
CA THR A 15 13.16 3.72 -7.22
C THR A 15 12.14 3.13 -6.25
N PHE A 16 11.63 1.94 -6.54
CA PHE A 16 10.70 1.25 -5.65
C PHE A 16 11.32 0.95 -4.28
N GLN A 17 12.57 0.47 -4.25
CA GLN A 17 13.29 0.19 -3.00
C GLN A 17 13.43 1.44 -2.14
N MET A 18 13.74 2.59 -2.74
CA MET A 18 13.83 3.86 -2.03
C MET A 18 12.46 4.28 -1.46
N LEU A 19 11.39 4.20 -2.25
CA LEU A 19 10.03 4.49 -1.79
C LEU A 19 9.60 3.56 -0.64
N PHE A 20 9.95 2.28 -0.72
CA PHE A 20 9.66 1.31 0.33
C PHE A 20 10.43 1.61 1.62
N GLN A 21 11.69 2.00 1.54
CA GLN A 21 12.46 2.43 2.72
C GLN A 21 11.84 3.67 3.38
N ILE A 22 11.42 4.65 2.58
CA ILE A 22 10.71 5.84 3.07
C ILE A 22 9.40 5.43 3.77
N SER A 23 8.63 4.49 3.18
CA SER A 23 7.36 4.03 3.75
C SER A 23 7.53 3.32 5.09
N GLN A 24 8.63 2.58 5.27
CA GLN A 24 8.99 1.95 6.55
C GLN A 24 9.44 2.99 7.57
N LEU A 25 10.28 3.96 7.18
CA LEU A 25 10.75 5.01 8.08
C LEU A 25 9.60 5.86 8.63
N LEU A 26 8.60 6.15 7.80
CA LEU A 26 7.38 6.86 8.20
C LEU A 26 6.34 5.96 8.88
N ASN A 27 6.66 4.67 9.07
CA ASN A 27 5.80 3.68 9.71
C ASN A 27 4.37 3.65 9.15
N THR A 28 4.24 3.75 7.82
CA THR A 28 2.94 3.78 7.11
C THR A 28 2.15 2.47 7.24
N GLY A 29 2.83 1.39 7.62
CA GLY A 29 2.27 0.04 7.66
C GLY A 29 1.88 -0.49 6.29
N LEU A 30 2.49 0.00 5.21
CA LEU A 30 2.35 -0.55 3.86
C LEU A 30 3.44 -1.61 3.65
N ASP A 31 3.03 -2.79 3.21
CA ASP A 31 3.93 -3.81 2.67
C ASP A 31 4.26 -3.49 1.20
N ALA A 32 5.14 -4.30 0.60
CA ALA A 32 5.60 -4.08 -0.77
C ALA A 32 4.46 -4.14 -1.80
N GLU A 33 3.49 -5.04 -1.59
CA GLU A 33 2.35 -5.20 -2.49
C GLU A 33 1.41 -3.99 -2.43
N ASN A 34 1.01 -3.58 -1.23
CA ASN A 34 0.15 -2.42 -1.03
C ASN A 34 0.82 -1.12 -1.50
N LEU A 35 2.12 -0.96 -1.28
CA LEU A 35 2.86 0.20 -1.80
C LEU A 35 2.88 0.20 -3.34
N THR A 36 3.09 -0.96 -3.97
CA THR A 36 3.05 -1.09 -5.44
C THR A 36 1.69 -0.67 -6.00
N ILE A 37 0.60 -1.11 -5.37
CA ILE A 37 -0.76 -0.71 -5.75
C ILE A 37 -0.92 0.81 -5.61
N CYS A 38 -0.45 1.40 -4.50
CA CYS A 38 -0.55 2.84 -4.29
C CYS A 38 0.19 3.63 -5.38
N ILE A 39 1.42 3.23 -5.72
CA ILE A 39 2.20 3.84 -6.79
C ILE A 39 1.42 3.76 -8.11
N ARG A 40 0.88 2.59 -8.44
CA ARG A 40 0.12 2.40 -9.69
C ARG A 40 -1.13 3.27 -9.76
N LEU A 41 -1.85 3.42 -8.66
CA LEU A 41 -3.01 4.31 -8.59
C LEU A 41 -2.60 5.77 -8.79
N CYS A 42 -1.49 6.21 -8.17
CA CYS A 42 -0.94 7.55 -8.39
C CYS A 42 -0.50 7.76 -9.86
N GLU A 43 0.12 6.76 -10.50
CA GLU A 43 0.47 6.81 -11.93
C GLU A 43 -0.76 6.95 -12.84
N LEU A 44 -1.91 6.43 -12.42
CA LEU A 44 -3.19 6.59 -13.13
C LEU A 44 -3.87 7.94 -12.84
N GLY A 45 -3.24 8.82 -12.06
CA GLY A 45 -3.77 10.15 -11.74
C GLY A 45 -4.67 10.20 -10.51
N VAL A 46 -4.73 9.13 -9.70
CA VAL A 46 -5.45 9.17 -8.42
C VAL A 46 -4.72 10.11 -7.47
N ASN A 47 -5.47 11.02 -6.84
CA ASN A 47 -4.94 11.94 -5.84
C ASN A 47 -4.42 11.17 -4.60
N PRO A 48 -3.16 11.39 -4.16
CA PRO A 48 -2.56 10.64 -3.06
C PRO A 48 -3.20 10.94 -1.70
N GLU A 49 -3.71 12.16 -1.47
CA GLU A 49 -4.40 12.51 -0.23
C GLU A 49 -5.71 11.73 -0.07
N ILE A 50 -6.51 11.65 -1.14
CA ILE A 50 -7.75 10.86 -1.16
C ILE A 50 -7.45 9.37 -1.03
N LEU A 51 -6.43 8.87 -1.73
CA LEU A 51 -6.02 7.47 -1.61
C LEU A 51 -5.63 7.12 -0.16
N ALA A 52 -4.86 7.98 0.50
CA ALA A 52 -4.49 7.80 1.90
C ALA A 52 -5.71 7.80 2.83
N PHE A 53 -6.70 8.67 2.57
CA PHE A 53 -7.96 8.68 3.31
C PHE A 53 -8.72 7.35 3.16
N VAL A 54 -8.88 6.86 1.93
CA VAL A 54 -9.56 5.59 1.64
C VAL A 54 -8.87 4.42 2.32
N ILE A 55 -7.54 4.32 2.25
CA ILE A 55 -6.76 3.26 2.91
C ILE A 55 -6.99 3.27 4.43
N LYS A 56 -7.03 4.46 5.05
CA LYS A 56 -7.30 4.59 6.49
C LYS A 56 -8.70 4.09 6.85
N GLU A 57 -9.71 4.46 6.07
CA GLU A 57 -11.10 4.06 6.33
C GLU A 57 -11.32 2.54 6.13
N ILE A 58 -10.69 1.94 5.11
CA ILE A 58 -10.71 0.49 4.92
C ILE A 58 -10.09 -0.22 6.13
N ARG A 59 -8.89 0.20 6.55
CA ARG A 59 -8.20 -0.40 7.72
C ARG A 59 -9.00 -0.25 9.01
N LYS A 60 -9.69 0.88 9.20
CA LYS A 60 -10.58 1.12 10.33
C LYS A 60 -11.76 0.16 10.30
N THR A 61 -12.44 0.03 9.16
CA THR A 61 -13.60 -0.86 9.02
C THR A 61 -13.22 -2.33 9.24
N SER A 62 -12.09 -2.78 8.69
CA SER A 62 -11.61 -4.16 8.89
C SER A 62 -11.36 -4.51 10.36
N LYS A 63 -10.87 -3.55 11.16
CA LYS A 63 -10.71 -3.74 12.62
C LYS A 63 -12.06 -3.88 13.35
N ASN A 64 -13.06 -3.11 12.93
CA ASN A 64 -14.40 -3.15 13.54
C ASN A 64 -15.15 -4.45 13.21
N VAL A 65 -14.98 -5.01 12.02
CA VAL A 65 -15.59 -6.30 11.64
C VAL A 65 -15.11 -7.44 12.54
N VAL A 66 -13.83 -7.44 12.93
CA VAL A 66 -13.27 -8.48 13.81
C VAL A 66 -13.77 -8.37 15.26
N GLN A 67 -14.21 -7.19 15.70
CA GLN A 67 -14.72 -6.96 17.06
C GLN A 67 -16.19 -7.33 17.24
N ASN A 68 -16.97 -7.45 16.16
CA ASN A 68 -18.35 -7.94 16.22
C ASN A 68 -18.40 -9.49 16.14
N LYS A 69 -17.62 -10.17 16.98
CA LYS A 69 -17.87 -11.59 17.28
C LYS A 69 -19.11 -11.64 18.17
N PRO A 70 -20.17 -12.40 17.84
CA PRO A 70 -21.32 -12.52 18.73
C PRO A 70 -20.85 -13.18 20.03
N ALA A 71 -20.69 -12.38 21.07
CA ALA A 71 -20.65 -12.82 22.46
C ALA A 71 -22.08 -13.22 22.86
N ASN A 72 -22.66 -14.19 22.17
CA ASN A 72 -23.86 -14.85 22.64
C ASN A 72 -24.01 -16.21 21.96
N SER A 73 -23.70 -17.26 22.70
CA SER A 73 -24.59 -18.41 22.70
C SER A 73 -24.84 -18.84 24.15
N PRO A 74 -26.08 -19.23 24.48
CA PRO A 74 -26.61 -19.30 25.83
C PRO A 74 -26.50 -20.71 26.43
N SER A 75 -26.60 -20.76 27.76
CA SER A 75 -26.72 -21.92 28.66
C SER A 75 -25.50 -22.82 28.81
#